data_AF-A0A2M8PRZ9-F1
#
_entry.id   AF-A0A2M8PRZ9-F1
#
_cell.length_a   1.000
_cell.length_b   1.000
_cell.length_c   1.000
_cell.angle_alpha   90.00
_cell.angle_beta   90.00
_cell.angle_gamma   90.00
#
_symmetry.space_group_name_H-M   'P 1'
#
loop_
_entity.id
_entity.type
_entity.pdbx_description
1 polymer ?
#
loop_
_entity_poly.entity_id
_entity_poly.type
_entity_poly.pdbx_seq_one_letter_code
_entity_poly.pdbx_strand_id
1 'polypeptide(L)'
;MTVTHANELRKVDQTGLKTGQALTISLLILAFIINTWVLVAFVGLAQLLGALHLPFAPYRLFYHHIIKPTAIFKPNIITDNPEPHRFAMLVGAIFNGAATIALLVGASLVGWILVAIVVVLANLNFWENFCLGCWVYYQLNRAGVPGFKYAPIEQE
;
A
#
# COMPACT_ATOMS: atom_id res chain seq x y z
N MET A 1 7.34 -34.49 -9.33
CA MET A 1 6.97 -33.32 -10.15
C MET A 1 5.44 -33.27 -10.20
N THR A 2 4.83 -32.49 -9.31
CA THR A 2 3.40 -32.18 -9.36
C THR A 2 3.32 -30.67 -9.55
N VAL A 3 3.30 -30.25 -10.82
CA VAL A 3 2.93 -28.88 -11.17
C VAL A 3 1.45 -28.76 -10.85
N THR A 4 1.15 -28.27 -9.66
CA THR A 4 -0.21 -27.95 -9.23
C THR A 4 -0.78 -26.92 -10.19
N HIS A 5 -1.78 -27.31 -10.97
CA HIS A 5 -2.66 -26.42 -11.72
C HIS A 5 -3.43 -25.51 -10.75
N ALA A 6 -2.77 -24.51 -10.19
CA ALA A 6 -3.40 -23.44 -9.41
C ALA A 6 -3.43 -22.14 -10.21
N ASN A 7 -3.76 -22.22 -11.51
CA ASN A 7 -3.96 -21.05 -12.37
C ASN A 7 -5.42 -20.55 -12.31
N GLU A 8 -6.03 -20.56 -11.12
CA GLU A 8 -7.28 -19.83 -10.85
C GLU A 8 -6.93 -18.35 -10.71
N LEU A 9 -6.70 -17.71 -11.86
CA LEU A 9 -6.81 -16.28 -12.20
C LEU A 9 -7.02 -15.34 -10.99
N ARG A 10 -6.01 -15.17 -10.15
CA ARG A 10 -6.03 -14.17 -9.07
C ARG A 10 -5.87 -12.79 -9.69
N LYS A 11 -7.00 -12.10 -9.78
CA LYS A 11 -7.13 -10.80 -10.45
C LYS A 11 -7.05 -9.68 -9.43
N VAL A 12 -6.10 -8.78 -9.63
CA VAL A 12 -5.91 -7.58 -8.82
C VAL A 12 -6.10 -6.36 -9.71
N ASP A 13 -6.89 -5.40 -9.22
CA ASP A 13 -7.12 -4.13 -9.89
C ASP A 13 -5.97 -3.16 -9.57
N GLN A 14 -5.05 -3.00 -10.52
CA GLN A 14 -3.92 -2.09 -10.39
C GLN A 14 -4.37 -0.62 -10.34
N THR A 15 -5.48 -0.27 -10.98
CA THR A 15 -6.01 1.10 -10.96
C THR A 15 -6.42 1.48 -9.54
N GLY A 16 -7.07 0.56 -8.82
CA GLY A 16 -7.42 0.75 -7.40
C GLY A 16 -6.18 0.91 -6.50
N LEU A 17 -5.15 0.09 -6.73
CA LEU A 17 -3.89 0.18 -5.99
C LEU A 17 -3.14 1.49 -6.24
N LYS A 18 -3.02 1.91 -7.50
CA LYS A 18 -2.38 3.19 -7.88
C LYS A 18 -3.15 4.40 -7.35
N THR A 19 -4.48 4.31 -7.31
CA THR A 19 -5.33 5.33 -6.68
C THR A 19 -5.00 5.49 -5.19
N GLY A 20 -4.88 4.38 -4.46
CA GLY A 20 -4.50 4.41 -3.04
C GLY A 20 -3.11 5.01 -2.81
N GLN A 21 -2.15 4.73 -3.71
CA GLN A 21 -0.81 5.33 -3.67
C GLN A 21 -0.85 6.84 -3.94
N ALA A 22 -1.56 7.27 -4.97
CA ALA A 22 -1.72 8.69 -5.29
C ALA A 22 -2.37 9.45 -4.11
N LEU A 23 -3.40 8.88 -3.48
CA LEU A 23 -4.01 9.45 -2.29
C LEU A 23 -3.05 9.50 -1.10
N THR A 24 -2.26 8.44 -0.88
CA THR A 24 -1.24 8.40 0.18
C THR A 24 -0.23 9.54 -0.01
N ILE A 25 0.31 9.68 -1.23
CA ILE A 25 1.30 10.72 -1.57
C ILE A 25 0.68 12.10 -1.35
N SER A 26 -0.48 12.37 -1.95
CA SER A 26 -1.14 13.67 -1.84
C SER A 26 -1.49 14.05 -0.41
N LEU A 27 -2.04 13.11 0.38
CA LEU A 27 -2.39 13.37 1.78
C LEU A 27 -1.17 13.59 2.66
N LEU A 28 -0.09 12.83 2.49
CA LEU A 28 1.13 13.01 3.28
C LEU A 28 1.87 14.31 2.95
N ILE A 29 1.90 14.70 1.66
CA ILE A 29 2.44 16.00 1.26
C ILE A 29 1.60 17.14 1.86
N LEU A 30 0.27 17.03 1.80
CA LEU A 30 -0.62 18.01 2.40
C LEU A 30 -0.42 18.07 3.93
N ALA A 31 -0.23 16.92 4.58
CA ALA A 31 0.06 16.83 6.01
C ALA A 31 1.32 17.61 6.37
N PHE A 32 2.37 17.49 5.54
CA PHE A 32 3.63 18.21 5.69
C PHE A 32 3.46 19.72 5.52
N ILE A 33 2.75 20.16 4.49
CA ILE A 33 2.52 21.59 4.22
C ILE A 33 1.72 22.26 5.35
N ILE A 34 0.67 21.58 5.84
CA ILE A 34 -0.18 22.09 6.93
C ILE A 34 0.45 21.81 8.32
N ASN A 35 1.55 21.03 8.35
CA ASN A 35 2.24 20.58 9.56
C ASN A 35 1.30 19.92 10.59
N THR A 36 0.45 19.00 10.13
CA THR A 36 -0.53 18.32 11.00
C THR A 36 -0.28 16.82 11.09
N TRP A 37 -0.09 16.32 12.31
CA TRP A 37 0.05 14.89 12.59
C TRP A 37 -1.27 14.12 12.41
N VAL A 38 -2.42 14.81 12.50
CA VAL A 38 -3.75 14.19 12.38
C VAL A 38 -3.94 13.54 11.01
N LEU A 39 -3.41 14.18 9.97
CA LEU A 39 -3.51 13.67 8.60
C LEU A 39 -2.56 12.49 8.37
N VAL A 40 -1.38 12.49 8.98
CA VAL A 40 -0.45 11.35 8.98
C VAL A 40 -1.08 10.15 9.70
N ALA A 41 -1.71 10.39 10.85
CA ALA A 41 -2.42 9.36 11.60
C ALA A 41 -3.58 8.78 10.78
N PHE A 42 -4.35 9.64 10.11
CA PHE A 42 -5.43 9.22 9.23
C PHE A 42 -4.95 8.34 8.08
N VAL A 43 -3.85 8.71 7.41
CA VAL A 43 -3.22 7.90 6.36
C VAL A 43 -2.76 6.55 6.92
N GLY A 44 -2.08 6.54 8.07
CA GLY A 44 -1.64 5.31 8.72
C GLY A 44 -2.80 4.37 9.05
N LEU A 45 -3.91 4.91 9.59
CA LEU A 45 -5.12 4.15 9.84
C LEU A 45 -5.77 3.64 8.54
N ALA A 46 -5.86 4.47 7.50
CA ALA A 46 -6.41 4.07 6.22
C ALA A 46 -5.62 2.89 5.59
N GLN A 47 -4.28 2.95 5.69
CA GLN A 47 -3.40 1.87 5.26
C GLN A 47 -3.57 0.61 6.12
N LEU A 48 -3.71 0.75 7.44
CA LEU A 48 -3.97 -0.37 8.34
C LEU A 48 -5.29 -1.07 8.00
N LEU A 49 -6.35 -0.30 7.80
CA LEU A 49 -7.67 -0.82 7.41
C LEU A 49 -7.61 -1.52 6.04
N GLY A 50 -6.85 -0.97 5.10
CA GLY A 50 -6.57 -1.58 3.80
C GLY A 50 -5.82 -2.91 3.93
N ALA A 51 -4.79 -2.96 4.76
CA ALA A 51 -4.01 -4.18 5.04
C ALA A 51 -4.88 -5.29 5.66
N LEU A 52 -5.82 -4.93 6.52
CA LEU A 52 -6.79 -5.86 7.12
C LEU A 52 -7.89 -6.30 6.15
N HIS A 53 -7.93 -5.76 4.92
CA HIS A 53 -8.97 -6.04 3.93
C HIS A 53 -10.39 -5.71 4.44
N LEU A 54 -10.52 -4.67 5.26
CA LEU A 54 -11.82 -4.26 5.77
C LEU A 54 -12.66 -3.64 4.64
N PRO A 55 -13.97 -3.92 4.58
CA PRO A 55 -14.84 -3.38 3.54
C PRO A 55 -14.96 -1.84 3.60
N PHE A 56 -14.76 -1.26 4.79
CA PHE A 56 -14.81 0.18 5.04
C PHE A 56 -13.45 0.88 4.89
N ALA A 57 -12.44 0.24 4.28
CA ALA A 57 -11.14 0.87 4.08
C ALA A 57 -11.30 2.19 3.27
N PRO A 58 -10.79 3.34 3.74
CA PRO A 58 -11.07 4.65 3.14
C PRO A 58 -10.68 4.72 1.66
N TYR A 59 -9.54 4.13 1.31
CA TYR A 59 -9.07 4.08 -0.07
C TYR A 59 -9.95 3.21 -0.97
N ARG A 60 -10.50 2.12 -0.43
CA ARG A 60 -11.44 1.25 -1.16
C ARG A 60 -12.76 1.96 -1.38
N LEU A 61 -13.27 2.67 -0.37
CA LEU A 61 -14.50 3.45 -0.48
C LEU A 61 -14.33 4.59 -1.48
N PHE A 62 -13.21 5.32 -1.43
CA PHE A 62 -12.90 6.40 -2.37
C PHE A 62 -12.80 5.88 -3.80
N TYR A 63 -12.12 4.74 -4.01
CA TYR A 63 -12.04 4.12 -5.34
C TYR A 63 -13.43 3.70 -5.85
N HIS A 64 -14.24 3.02 -5.04
CA HIS A 64 -15.55 2.53 -5.45
C HIS A 64 -16.61 3.62 -5.61
N HIS A 65 -16.54 4.69 -4.83
CA HIS A 65 -17.59 5.71 -4.78
C HIS A 65 -17.26 6.95 -5.60
N ILE A 66 -15.96 7.25 -5.80
CA ILE A 66 -15.52 8.41 -6.56
C ILE A 66 -14.91 7.97 -7.89
N ILE A 67 -13.88 7.12 -7.90
CA ILE A 67 -13.14 6.86 -9.15
C ILE A 67 -13.90 5.92 -10.10
N LYS A 68 -14.39 4.79 -9.60
CA LYS A 68 -15.12 3.80 -10.39
C LYS A 68 -16.36 4.36 -11.11
N PRO A 69 -17.22 5.19 -10.48
CA PRO A 69 -18.37 5.78 -11.17
C PRO A 69 -18.01 6.94 -12.08
N THR A 70 -16.91 7.65 -11.84
CA THR A 70 -16.54 8.82 -12.68
C THR A 70 -15.94 8.41 -14.03
N ALA A 71 -15.72 7.11 -14.28
CA ALA A 71 -15.23 6.54 -15.55
C ALA A 71 -13.92 7.14 -16.10
N ILE A 72 -13.18 7.90 -15.28
CA ILE A 72 -11.95 8.60 -15.68
C ILE A 72 -10.81 7.60 -15.97
N PHE A 73 -10.78 6.48 -15.25
CA PHE A 73 -9.76 5.45 -15.38
C PHE A 73 -10.39 4.09 -15.62
N LYS A 74 -9.96 3.40 -16.68
CA LYS A 74 -10.37 2.01 -16.94
C LYS A 74 -9.73 1.09 -15.88
N PRO A 75 -10.49 0.19 -15.23
CA PRO A 75 -9.92 -0.81 -14.33
C PRO A 75 -8.89 -1.67 -15.05
N ASN A 76 -7.64 -1.65 -14.60
CA ASN A 76 -6.58 -2.50 -15.15
C ASN A 76 -6.46 -3.74 -14.27
N ILE A 77 -7.14 -4.80 -14.70
CA ILE A 77 -7.17 -6.07 -13.97
C ILE A 77 -6.02 -6.92 -14.47
N ILE A 78 -4.97 -7.03 -13.66
CA ILE A 78 -3.82 -7.88 -13.94
C ILE A 78 -3.82 -9.10 -13.03
N THR A 79 -3.13 -10.16 -13.48
CA THR A 79 -2.91 -11.34 -12.64
C THR A 79 -1.80 -11.03 -11.65
N ASP A 80 -2.15 -10.93 -10.36
CA ASP A 80 -1.21 -10.65 -9.27
C ASP A 80 -1.77 -11.15 -7.92
N ASN A 81 -0.90 -11.31 -6.94
CA ASN A 81 -1.29 -11.71 -5.59
C ASN A 81 -1.71 -10.49 -4.75
N PRO A 82 -2.90 -10.50 -4.12
CA PRO A 82 -3.32 -9.41 -3.24
C PRO A 82 -2.59 -9.38 -1.88
N GLU A 83 -2.02 -10.50 -1.42
CA GLU A 83 -1.42 -10.63 -0.10
C GLU A 83 -0.13 -9.80 0.07
N PRO A 84 0.84 -9.81 -0.88
CA PRO A 84 2.00 -8.92 -0.84
C PRO A 84 1.64 -7.43 -0.79
N HIS A 85 0.57 -7.03 -1.49
CA HIS A 85 0.07 -5.66 -1.46
C HIS A 85 -0.49 -5.27 -0.10
N ARG A 86 -1.21 -6.18 0.56
CA ARG A 86 -1.70 -5.97 1.94
C ARG A 86 -0.54 -5.87 2.93
N PHE A 87 0.50 -6.66 2.74
CA PHE A 87 1.74 -6.54 3.53
C PHE A 87 2.39 -5.17 3.34
N ALA A 88 2.51 -4.69 2.10
CA ALA A 88 3.03 -3.35 1.84
C ALA A 88 2.21 -2.25 2.52
N MET A 89 0.87 -2.36 2.52
CA MET A 89 0.01 -1.43 3.25
C MET A 89 0.23 -1.50 4.77
N LEU A 90 0.44 -2.68 5.34
CA LEU A 90 0.74 -2.85 6.76
C LEU A 90 2.06 -2.16 7.14
N VAL A 91 3.09 -2.33 6.32
CA VAL A 91 4.39 -1.67 6.52
C VAL A 91 4.21 -0.16 6.47
N GLY A 92 3.49 0.37 5.49
CA GLY A 92 3.16 1.80 5.41
C GLY A 92 2.45 2.31 6.68
N ALA A 93 1.48 1.55 7.18
CA ALA A 93 0.75 1.89 8.40
C ALA A 93 1.66 1.94 9.64
N ILE A 94 2.61 1.02 9.76
CA ILE A 94 3.59 1.00 10.84
C ILE A 94 4.48 2.25 10.79
N PHE A 95 5.00 2.60 9.60
CA PHE A 95 5.84 3.78 9.43
C PHE A 95 5.06 5.08 9.73
N ASN A 96 3.85 5.22 9.21
CA ASN A 96 3.01 6.39 9.49
C ASN A 96 2.54 6.43 10.95
N GLY A 97 2.29 5.29 11.58
CA GLY A 97 1.99 5.20 13.02
C GLY A 97 3.17 5.64 13.88
N ALA A 98 4.37 5.14 13.58
CA ALA A 98 5.61 5.56 14.24
C ALA A 98 5.88 7.06 14.01
N ALA A 99 5.66 7.56 12.79
CA ALA A 99 5.78 8.98 12.46
C ALA A 99 4.80 9.83 13.27
N THR A 100 3.57 9.36 13.43
CA THR A 100 2.53 10.04 14.22
C THR A 100 2.95 10.14 15.68
N ILE A 101 3.43 9.03 16.26
CA ILE A 101 3.92 9.01 17.65
C ILE A 101 5.12 9.95 17.80
N ALA A 102 6.07 9.94 16.85
CA ALA A 102 7.22 10.83 16.85
C ALA A 102 6.82 12.32 16.80
N LEU A 103 5.83 12.68 15.97
CA LEU A 103 5.28 14.03 15.90
C LEU A 103 4.57 14.43 17.21
N LEU A 104 3.86 13.50 17.86
CA LEU A 104 3.17 13.75 19.12
C LEU A 104 4.12 14.00 20.30
N VAL A 105 5.25 13.29 20.35
CA VAL A 105 6.26 13.48 21.41
C VAL A 105 7.22 14.65 21.12
N GLY A 106 6.99 15.41 20.04
CA GLY A 106 7.80 16.57 19.65
C GLY A 106 9.07 16.25 18.87
N ALA A 107 9.30 14.98 18.50
CA ALA A 107 10.41 14.55 17.65
C ALA A 107 10.11 14.78 16.17
N SER A 108 9.80 16.03 15.79
CA SER A 108 9.25 16.35 14.47
C SER A 108 10.16 15.97 13.31
N LEU A 109 11.48 16.10 13.47
CA LEU A 109 12.44 15.69 12.45
C LEU A 109 12.31 14.19 12.13
N VAL A 110 12.26 13.34 13.15
CA VAL A 110 12.12 11.89 12.98
C VAL A 110 10.78 11.54 12.34
N GLY A 111 9.70 12.18 12.80
CA GLY A 111 8.37 11.99 12.24
C GLY A 111 8.30 12.32 10.74
N TRP A 112 8.84 13.47 10.34
CA TRP A 112 8.83 13.88 8.94
C TRP A 112 9.77 13.07 8.06
N ILE A 113 10.91 12.60 8.59
CA ILE A 113 11.78 11.65 7.86
C ILE A 113 11.02 10.35 7.57
N LEU A 114 10.30 9.80 8.55
CA LEU A 114 9.50 8.60 8.35
C LEU A 114 8.39 8.80 7.31
N VAL A 115 7.70 9.94 7.34
CA VAL A 115 6.70 10.31 6.33
C VAL A 115 7.36 10.41 4.95
N ALA A 116 8.51 11.07 4.83
CA ALA A 116 9.24 11.22 3.58
C ALA A 116 9.63 9.87 2.98
N ILE A 117 10.08 8.92 3.81
CA ILE A 117 10.36 7.54 3.37
C ILE A 117 9.11 6.91 2.75
N VAL A 118 7.95 7.00 3.41
CA VAL A 118 6.69 6.46 2.88
C VAL A 118 6.32 7.11 1.55
N VAL A 119 6.48 8.43 1.43
CA VAL A 119 6.20 9.17 0.19
C VAL A 119 7.12 8.74 -0.94
N VAL A 120 8.42 8.52 -0.68
CA VAL A 120 9.38 8.05 -1.68
C VAL A 120 9.02 6.64 -2.14
N LEU A 121 8.74 5.72 -1.22
CA LEU A 121 8.36 4.34 -1.54
C LEU A 121 7.03 4.28 -2.33
N ALA A 122 6.07 5.13 -1.98
CA ALA A 122 4.82 5.24 -2.72
C ALA A 122 5.04 5.80 -4.14
N ASN A 123 5.94 6.77 -4.30
CA ASN A 123 6.30 7.31 -5.62
C ASN A 123 7.00 6.27 -6.51
N LEU A 124 7.96 5.51 -5.96
CA LEU A 124 8.63 4.44 -6.70
C LEU A 124 7.63 3.42 -7.24
N ASN A 125 6.64 3.04 -6.43
CA ASN A 125 5.60 2.12 -6.86
C ASN A 125 4.64 2.75 -7.89
N PHE A 126 4.37 4.05 -7.78
CA PHE A 126 3.49 4.74 -8.71
C PHE A 126 4.12 4.93 -10.10
N TRP A 127 5.39 5.34 -10.14
CA TRP A 127 6.14 5.66 -11.36
C TRP A 127 6.85 4.46 -11.98
N GLU A 128 7.61 3.69 -11.18
CA GLU A 128 8.41 2.57 -11.68
C GLU A 128 7.64 1.24 -11.64
N ASN A 129 6.41 1.23 -11.10
CA ASN A 129 5.65 0.01 -10.83
C ASN A 129 6.40 -0.97 -9.91
N PHE A 130 7.39 -0.47 -9.16
CA PHE A 130 8.21 -1.25 -8.25
C PHE A 130 7.67 -1.16 -6.82
N CYS A 131 7.00 -2.22 -6.39
CA CYS A 131 6.51 -2.38 -5.02
C CYS A 131 7.58 -3.02 -4.13
N LEU A 132 8.39 -2.20 -3.43
CA LEU A 132 9.42 -2.70 -2.51
C LEU A 132 8.83 -3.65 -1.43
N GLY A 133 7.65 -3.35 -0.90
CA GLY A 133 6.98 -4.22 0.08
C GLY A 133 6.63 -5.60 -0.49
N CYS A 134 6.24 -5.66 -1.76
CA CYS A 134 5.96 -6.90 -2.46
C CYS A 134 7.25 -7.71 -2.68
N TRP A 135 8.34 -7.03 -3.05
CA TRP A 135 9.66 -7.65 -3.19
C TRP A 135 10.16 -8.26 -1.86
N VAL A 136 10.03 -7.52 -0.75
CA VAL A 136 10.37 -8.01 0.59
C VAL A 136 9.52 -9.22 0.97
N TYR A 137 8.21 -9.20 0.69
CA TYR A 137 7.32 -10.34 0.93
C TYR A 137 7.82 -11.61 0.21
N TYR A 138 8.17 -11.49 -1.07
CA TYR A 138 8.67 -12.63 -1.84
C TYR A 138 10.05 -13.09 -1.38
N GLN A 139 10.89 -12.17 -0.89
CA GLN A 139 12.17 -12.51 -0.29
C GLN A 139 11.99 -13.32 1.01
N LEU A 140 11.01 -12.96 1.83
CA LEU A 140 10.66 -13.71 3.05
C LEU A 140 10.05 -15.09 2.74
N ASN A 141 9.22 -15.18 1.70
CA ASN A 141 8.74 -16.46 1.17
C ASN A 141 9.91 -17.35 0.72
N ARG A 142 10.89 -16.78 0.00
CA ARG A 142 12.10 -17.49 -0.44
C ARG A 142 12.99 -17.93 0.72
N ALA A 143 13.03 -17.15 1.79
CA ALA A 143 13.76 -17.49 3.02
C ALA A 143 13.03 -18.54 3.89
N GLY A 144 11.82 -18.96 3.53
CA GLY A 144 11.05 -19.98 4.25
C GLY A 144 10.42 -19.47 5.55
N VAL A 145 10.19 -18.17 5.69
CA VAL A 145 9.58 -17.59 6.89
C VAL A 145 8.11 -18.03 7.00
N PRO A 146 7.69 -18.62 8.13
CA PRO A 146 6.31 -19.09 8.29
C PRO A 146 5.31 -17.92 8.17
N GLY A 147 4.33 -18.06 7.27
CA GLY A 147 3.30 -17.04 7.00
C GLY A 147 3.40 -16.38 5.62
N PHE A 148 4.57 -16.46 4.96
CA PHE A 148 4.78 -15.98 3.60
C PHE A 148 4.72 -17.19 2.66
N LYS A 149 3.56 -17.43 2.04
CA LYS A 149 3.27 -18.68 1.29
C LYS A 149 3.21 -18.51 -0.24
N TYR A 150 3.16 -17.27 -0.73
CA TYR A 150 2.92 -16.98 -2.13
C TYR A 150 4.19 -16.52 -2.84
N ALA A 151 4.46 -17.15 -3.99
CA ALA A 151 5.57 -16.80 -4.87
C ALA A 151 5.12 -15.80 -5.96
N PRO A 152 6.07 -15.10 -6.61
CA PRO A 152 5.77 -14.26 -7.76
C PRO A 152 5.07 -15.06 -8.86
N ILE A 153 4.07 -14.46 -9.52
CA ILE A 153 3.43 -15.05 -10.69
C ILE A 153 4.21 -14.57 -11.91
N GLU A 154 4.83 -15.47 -12.66
CA GLU A 154 5.39 -15.16 -13.98
C GLU A 154 4.23 -14.85 -14.94
N GLN A 155 4.20 -13.62 -15.43
CA GLN A 155 3.27 -13.20 -16.49
C GLN A 155 3.89 -13.69 -17.81
N GLU A 156 3.33 -14.77 -18.37
CA GLU A 156 3.68 -15.28 -19.71
C GLU A 156 3.34 -14.27 -20.82
#